data_AF-A0A2G9ZY85-F1
#
_entry.id   AF-A0A2G9ZY85-F1
#
_cell.length_a   1.000
_cell.length_b   1.000
_cell.length_c   1.000
_cell.angle_alpha   90.00
_cell.angle_beta   90.00
_cell.angle_gamma   90.00
#
_symmetry.space_group_name_H-M   'P 1'
#
loop_
_entity.id
_entity.type
_entity.pdbx_description
1 polymer ?
#
loop_
_entity_poly.entity_id
_entity_poly.type
_entity_poly.pdbx_seq_one_letter_code
_entity_poly.pdbx_strand_id
1 'polypeptide(L)'
;MKVNKILFVFFIILPFILPASGFCELKAMNDDELLDVYAAAGFATFTIEDSSITESGYDEAKAWFNIRAYTYTEIDSLKLGYHDEYDYKDPTPGFNWDEDWVDVQIGKIESGSANDDAGFLDPTEDFYARGFYFTAAFTDIDTPATRELKTVKFGFDYVQGDIKANFLSYSGTIDDSNNNTPEYNGHRLNLGPVTITADPLDLGHGVAGGMEISLNIENYDKGYWVTFDNAVVTP
;
A
#
# COMPACT_ATOMS: atom_id res chain seq x y z
N MET A 1 -58.67 -2.27 -37.62
CA MET A 1 -57.37 -2.47 -36.94
C MET A 1 -56.80 -1.11 -36.59
N LYS A 2 -57.12 -0.57 -35.40
CA LYS A 2 -56.67 0.74 -34.94
C LYS A 2 -55.43 0.52 -34.06
N VAL A 3 -54.25 0.82 -34.60
CA VAL A 3 -53.00 0.76 -33.84
C VAL A 3 -52.99 1.93 -32.85
N ASN A 4 -52.85 1.61 -31.56
CA ASN A 4 -52.86 2.56 -30.45
C ASN A 4 -51.67 3.52 -30.53
N LYS A 5 -51.91 4.72 -31.07
CA LYS A 5 -50.94 5.84 -31.13
C LYS A 5 -50.44 6.30 -29.74
N ILE A 6 -51.12 5.91 -28.66
CA ILE A 6 -50.78 6.26 -27.29
C ILE A 6 -49.54 5.50 -26.78
N LEU A 7 -49.29 4.27 -27.26
CA LEU A 7 -48.14 3.47 -26.81
C LEU A 7 -46.80 3.98 -27.39
N PHE A 8 -46.84 4.63 -28.55
CA PHE A 8 -45.65 5.14 -29.23
C PHE A 8 -45.13 6.45 -28.63
N VAL A 9 -46.01 7.25 -28.03
CA VAL A 9 -45.63 8.52 -27.36
C VAL A 9 -44.93 8.24 -26.02
N PHE A 10 -45.31 7.18 -25.31
CA PHE A 10 -44.67 6.82 -24.03
C PHE A 10 -43.23 6.31 -24.20
N PHE A 11 -42.92 5.65 -25.33
CA PHE A 11 -41.57 5.15 -25.61
C PHE A 11 -40.58 6.23 -26.06
N ILE A 12 -41.07 7.37 -26.58
CA ILE A 12 -40.22 8.48 -27.04
C ILE A 12 -39.83 9.43 -25.88
N ILE A 13 -40.62 9.47 -24.81
CA ILE A 13 -40.39 10.38 -23.66
C ILE A 13 -39.48 9.73 -22.59
N LEU A 14 -39.44 8.40 -22.51
CA LEU A 14 -38.66 7.67 -21.50
C LEU A 14 -37.13 7.95 -21.51
N PRO A 15 -36.43 8.14 -22.66
CA PRO A 15 -34.99 8.42 -22.63
C PRO A 15 -34.63 9.85 -22.22
N PHE A 16 -35.59 10.79 -22.14
CA PHE A 16 -35.35 12.16 -21.68
C PHE A 16 -35.46 12.34 -20.15
N ILE A 17 -35.85 11.30 -19.43
CA ILE A 17 -36.00 11.31 -17.96
C ILE A 17 -34.89 10.47 -17.29
N LEU A 18 -34.04 9.79 -18.06
CA LEU A 18 -32.85 9.17 -17.50
C LEU A 18 -31.87 10.28 -17.12
N PRO A 19 -31.48 10.42 -15.84
CA PRO A 19 -30.46 11.37 -15.46
C PRO A 19 -29.21 11.04 -16.27
N ALA A 20 -28.79 11.99 -17.11
CA ALA A 20 -27.52 11.95 -17.78
C ALA A 20 -26.46 11.68 -16.71
N SER A 21 -25.74 10.55 -16.86
CA SER A 21 -24.48 10.23 -16.20
C SER A 21 -24.26 10.96 -14.87
N GLY A 22 -24.52 10.27 -13.75
CA GLY A 22 -24.07 10.75 -12.45
C GLY A 22 -22.59 11.04 -12.55
N PHE A 23 -22.23 12.33 -12.55
CA PHE A 23 -20.86 12.76 -12.41
C PHE A 23 -20.47 12.36 -10.99
N CYS A 24 -19.77 11.24 -10.85
CA CYS A 24 -19.04 10.94 -9.63
C CYS A 24 -17.87 11.92 -9.59
N GLU A 25 -18.12 13.09 -9.03
CA GLU A 25 -17.10 14.07 -8.70
C GLU A 25 -16.69 13.80 -7.25
N LEU A 26 -15.38 13.63 -7.01
CA LEU A 26 -14.85 13.58 -5.65
C LEU A 26 -15.01 14.99 -5.05
N LYS A 27 -16.06 15.18 -4.27
CA LYS A 27 -16.28 16.43 -3.53
C LYS A 27 -15.48 16.36 -2.22
N ALA A 28 -14.66 17.39 -1.99
CA ALA A 28 -13.99 17.56 -0.69
C ALA A 28 -15.06 17.71 0.41
N MET A 29 -15.00 16.82 1.40
CA MET A 29 -15.84 16.90 2.60
C MET A 29 -15.33 18.01 3.51
N ASN A 30 -16.24 18.67 4.23
CA ASN A 30 -15.84 19.57 5.31
C ASN A 30 -15.52 18.78 6.60
N ASP A 31 -14.89 19.45 7.56
CA ASP A 31 -14.41 18.80 8.79
C ASP A 31 -15.55 18.15 9.60
N ASP A 32 -16.74 18.75 9.61
CA ASP A 32 -17.92 18.21 10.30
C ASP A 32 -18.43 16.91 9.63
N GLU A 33 -18.42 16.84 8.29
CA GLU A 33 -18.78 15.66 7.51
C GLU A 33 -17.75 14.53 7.66
N LEU A 34 -16.45 14.86 7.71
CA LEU A 34 -15.39 13.89 8.00
C LEU A 34 -15.53 13.34 9.42
N LEU A 35 -15.80 14.22 10.40
CA LEU A 35 -15.93 13.85 11.79
C LEU A 35 -17.14 12.94 12.04
N ASP A 36 -18.29 13.18 11.40
CA ASP A 36 -19.46 12.30 11.49
C ASP A 36 -19.20 10.91 10.88
N VAL A 37 -18.41 10.82 9.81
CA VAL A 37 -18.09 9.55 9.14
C VAL A 37 -17.07 8.73 9.94
N TYR A 38 -16.06 9.36 10.54
CA TYR A 38 -14.97 8.64 11.24
C TYR A 38 -15.19 8.49 12.75
N ALA A 39 -15.75 9.52 13.43
CA ALA A 39 -15.92 9.51 14.89
C ALA A 39 -17.12 8.66 15.36
N ALA A 40 -18.15 8.46 14.53
CA ALA A 40 -19.36 7.73 14.94
C ALA A 40 -19.22 6.20 14.96
N ALA A 41 -18.18 5.63 14.33
CA ALA A 41 -18.03 4.18 14.16
C ALA A 41 -16.70 3.57 14.63
N GLY A 42 -15.70 4.36 15.05
CA GLY A 42 -14.42 3.84 15.58
C GLY A 42 -13.61 3.01 14.57
N PHE A 43 -13.89 3.18 13.27
CA PHE A 43 -13.27 2.43 12.18
C PHE A 43 -11.94 3.05 11.71
N ALA A 44 -11.86 4.37 11.73
CA ALA A 44 -10.67 5.12 11.32
C ALA A 44 -10.42 6.30 12.26
N THR A 45 -9.16 6.62 12.46
CA THR A 45 -8.69 7.79 13.20
C THR A 45 -7.80 8.59 12.26
N PHE A 46 -8.05 9.89 12.15
CA PHE A 46 -7.21 10.81 11.41
C PHE A 46 -6.41 11.61 12.43
N THR A 47 -5.10 11.58 12.30
CA THR A 47 -4.18 12.39 13.09
C THR A 47 -3.38 13.25 12.13
N ILE A 48 -3.46 14.56 12.32
CA ILE A 48 -2.52 15.50 11.71
C ILE A 48 -1.44 15.68 12.77
N GLU A 49 -0.26 15.13 12.50
CA GLU A 49 0.89 15.33 13.37
C GLU A 49 1.61 16.57 12.89
N ASP A 50 1.06 17.71 13.32
CA ASP A 50 1.69 19.01 13.16
C ASP A 50 2.95 19.02 14.03
N SER A 51 4.11 18.92 13.40
CA SER A 51 5.42 18.62 14.00
C SER A 51 5.62 17.18 14.51
N SER A 52 5.96 16.28 13.60
CA SER A 52 7.27 15.66 13.77
C SER A 52 8.14 16.17 12.64
N ILE A 53 9.29 16.73 12.97
CA ILE A 53 10.41 16.64 12.05
C ILE A 53 10.55 15.12 11.84
N THR A 54 9.92 14.56 10.81
CA THR A 54 10.55 13.48 10.04
C THR A 54 11.99 13.92 9.90
N GLU A 55 13.00 13.07 9.92
CA GLU A 55 14.40 13.53 9.86
C GLU A 55 14.67 14.54 8.69
N SER A 56 13.73 14.62 7.73
CA SER A 56 13.58 15.54 6.60
C SER A 56 12.87 16.90 6.85
N GLY A 57 12.11 17.13 7.93
CA GLY A 57 11.48 18.42 8.26
C GLY A 57 10.14 18.74 7.58
N TYR A 58 9.29 17.74 7.34
CA TYR A 58 8.00 17.86 6.65
C TYR A 58 6.79 17.66 7.58
N ASP A 59 5.66 18.30 7.24
CA ASP A 59 4.37 18.10 7.92
C ASP A 59 3.70 16.82 7.43
N GLU A 60 3.32 15.91 8.35
CA GLU A 60 2.72 14.63 8.00
C GLU A 60 1.24 14.55 8.42
N ALA A 61 0.39 14.21 7.46
CA ALA A 61 -0.98 13.81 7.72
C ALA A 61 -1.08 12.28 7.70
N LYS A 62 -1.56 11.68 8.79
CA LYS A 62 -1.73 10.22 8.94
C LYS A 62 -3.21 9.86 9.08
N ALA A 63 -3.66 8.95 8.24
CA ALA A 63 -4.93 8.24 8.41
C ALA A 63 -4.63 6.82 8.89
N TRP A 64 -5.11 6.48 10.07
CA TRP A 64 -4.99 5.14 10.63
C TRP A 64 -6.35 4.45 10.62
N PHE A 65 -6.36 3.19 10.22
CA PHE A 65 -7.56 2.40 10.07
C PHE A 65 -7.45 1.13 10.93
N ASN A 66 -8.51 0.84 11.69
CA ASN A 66 -8.62 -0.39 12.48
C ASN A 66 -8.99 -1.58 11.59
N ILE A 67 -8.14 -1.86 10.59
CA ILE A 67 -8.31 -2.95 9.64
C ILE A 67 -7.45 -4.11 10.08
N ARG A 68 -8.01 -5.32 9.95
CA ARG A 68 -7.30 -6.59 10.03
C ARG A 68 -7.55 -7.34 8.73
N ALA A 69 -6.48 -7.82 8.10
CA ALA A 69 -6.51 -8.57 6.87
C ALA A 69 -5.86 -9.93 7.09
N TYR A 70 -6.46 -10.95 6.50
CA TYR A 70 -5.91 -12.30 6.34
C TYR A 70 -5.98 -12.58 4.85
N THR A 71 -4.86 -12.94 4.23
CA THR A 71 -4.82 -13.16 2.80
C THR A 71 -3.89 -14.30 2.42
N TYR A 72 -4.36 -15.12 1.48
CA TYR A 72 -3.53 -15.93 0.61
C TYR A 72 -3.74 -15.43 -0.81
N THR A 73 -2.67 -15.00 -1.46
CA THR A 73 -2.75 -14.44 -2.81
C THR A 73 -1.57 -14.89 -3.65
N GLU A 74 -1.87 -15.31 -4.88
CA GLU A 74 -0.87 -15.52 -5.94
C GLU A 74 -1.02 -14.40 -6.97
N ILE A 75 0.10 -13.80 -7.36
CA ILE A 75 0.16 -12.69 -8.32
C ILE A 75 1.27 -13.03 -9.32
N ASP A 76 0.90 -13.14 -10.60
CA ASP A 76 1.86 -13.44 -11.68
C ASP A 76 3.05 -12.46 -11.68
N SER A 77 2.76 -11.17 -11.51
CA SER A 77 3.80 -10.14 -11.37
C SER A 77 3.30 -8.90 -10.65
N LEU A 78 4.16 -8.34 -9.78
CA LEU A 78 4.00 -7.02 -9.18
C LEU A 78 5.09 -6.10 -9.74
N LYS A 79 4.68 -4.96 -10.29
CA LYS A 79 5.59 -3.98 -10.88
C LYS A 79 5.27 -2.57 -10.39
N LEU A 80 6.24 -1.90 -9.77
CA LEU A 80 6.16 -0.50 -9.35
C LEU A 80 7.37 0.23 -9.91
N GLY A 81 7.16 1.40 -10.51
CA GLY A 81 8.24 2.13 -11.15
C GLY A 81 8.00 3.63 -11.08
N TYR A 82 9.01 4.34 -10.61
CA TYR A 82 9.10 5.78 -10.74
C TYR A 82 9.98 6.12 -11.95
N HIS A 83 9.30 6.51 -13.03
CA HIS A 83 9.93 6.76 -14.31
C HIS A 83 10.19 8.26 -14.49
N ASP A 84 11.22 8.77 -13.81
CA ASP A 84 11.71 10.12 -14.04
C ASP A 84 13.07 10.11 -14.74
N GLU A 85 13.35 11.17 -15.49
CA GLU A 85 14.55 11.35 -16.30
C GLU A 85 15.82 11.62 -15.45
N TYR A 86 15.67 11.79 -14.13
CA TYR A 86 16.78 12.06 -13.22
C TYR A 86 16.72 11.17 -11.97
N ASP A 87 17.60 10.18 -11.93
CA ASP A 87 18.04 9.50 -10.72
C ASP A 87 19.51 9.89 -10.49
N TYR A 88 19.84 10.46 -9.35
CA TYR A 88 21.22 10.87 -9.05
C TYR A 88 22.10 9.66 -8.63
N LYS A 89 21.51 8.51 -8.25
CA LYS A 89 22.18 7.21 -8.04
C LYS A 89 22.43 6.46 -9.36
N ASP A 90 21.65 6.75 -10.40
CA ASP A 90 21.84 6.25 -11.77
C ASP A 90 21.96 7.41 -12.78
N PRO A 91 23.19 7.90 -13.06
CA PRO A 91 23.42 9.02 -13.98
C PRO A 91 23.06 8.71 -15.45
N THR A 92 22.60 7.50 -15.73
CA THR A 92 22.09 7.04 -17.03
C THR A 92 20.73 6.37 -16.84
N PRO A 93 19.72 7.10 -16.34
CA PRO A 93 18.50 6.48 -15.84
C PRO A 93 17.83 5.65 -16.93
N GLY A 94 17.88 4.33 -16.73
CA GLY A 94 17.07 3.40 -17.51
C GLY A 94 15.63 3.47 -17.02
N PHE A 95 14.66 3.41 -17.94
CA PHE A 95 13.27 3.15 -17.59
C PHE A 95 13.14 1.72 -17.06
N ASN A 96 13.45 1.54 -15.79
CA ASN A 96 13.40 0.27 -15.09
C ASN A 96 12.37 0.34 -13.95
N TRP A 97 11.94 -0.83 -13.50
CA TRP A 97 11.05 -0.97 -12.36
C TRP A 97 11.86 -0.82 -11.07
N ASP A 98 11.30 -0.14 -10.08
CA ASP A 98 11.88 -0.10 -8.73
C ASP A 98 11.57 -1.44 -8.05
N GLU A 99 10.31 -1.88 -8.12
CA GLU A 99 9.87 -3.23 -7.78
C GLU A 99 9.55 -4.02 -9.05
N ASP A 100 10.23 -5.13 -9.28
CA ASP A 100 9.90 -6.14 -10.30
C ASP A 100 9.92 -7.53 -9.68
N TRP A 101 8.75 -7.98 -9.23
CA TRP A 101 8.58 -9.26 -8.56
C TRP A 101 7.75 -10.16 -9.47
N VAL A 102 8.19 -11.38 -9.69
CA VAL A 102 7.48 -12.39 -10.49
C VAL A 102 7.20 -13.63 -9.66
N ASP A 103 6.14 -14.35 -10.01
CA ASP A 103 5.69 -15.55 -9.28
C ASP A 103 5.47 -15.25 -7.78
N VAL A 104 4.76 -14.15 -7.50
CA VAL A 104 4.55 -13.66 -6.13
C VAL A 104 3.49 -14.51 -5.44
N GLN A 105 3.80 -14.98 -4.25
CA GLN A 105 2.91 -15.69 -3.34
C GLN A 105 2.96 -15.00 -1.98
N ILE A 106 1.79 -14.59 -1.48
CA ILE A 106 1.61 -13.94 -0.17
C ILE A 106 0.76 -14.88 0.69
N GLY A 107 1.24 -15.23 1.88
CA GLY A 107 0.66 -16.26 2.75
C GLY A 107 1.61 -17.45 2.90
N LYS A 108 1.48 -18.20 4.00
CA LYS A 108 2.43 -19.24 4.41
C LYS A 108 2.57 -20.32 3.34
N ILE A 109 3.82 -20.70 3.09
CA ILE A 109 4.23 -21.57 2.01
C ILE A 109 4.62 -22.92 2.60
N GLU A 110 3.65 -23.76 2.95
CA GLU A 110 3.93 -25.17 3.24
C GLU A 110 3.61 -26.06 2.04
N SER A 111 4.68 -26.50 1.39
CA SER A 111 4.70 -27.73 0.62
C SER A 111 4.45 -28.92 1.57
N GLY A 112 3.25 -29.51 1.57
CA GLY A 112 3.11 -30.84 2.18
C GLY A 112 1.79 -31.29 2.78
N SER A 113 0.69 -30.52 2.77
CA SER A 113 -0.60 -31.15 3.12
C SER A 113 -1.11 -31.96 1.93
N ALA A 114 -0.70 -33.22 1.88
CA ALA A 114 -1.11 -34.21 0.88
C ALA A 114 -2.60 -34.61 0.98
N ASN A 115 -3.36 -34.00 1.88
CA ASN A 115 -4.81 -34.13 1.95
C ASN A 115 -5.38 -32.79 2.40
N ASP A 116 -5.94 -32.01 1.48
CA ASP A 116 -7.36 -31.69 1.60
C ASP A 116 -7.83 -30.88 0.41
N ASP A 117 -8.91 -31.38 -0.18
CA ASP A 117 -9.85 -30.70 -1.08
C ASP A 117 -10.63 -29.58 -0.31
N ALA A 118 -9.99 -28.99 0.72
CA ALA A 118 -10.50 -27.99 1.65
C ALA A 118 -9.58 -26.77 1.71
N GLY A 119 -8.94 -26.45 0.58
CA GLY A 119 -8.16 -25.21 0.40
C GLY A 119 -8.97 -24.00 0.87
N PHE A 120 -8.27 -23.05 1.49
CA PHE A 120 -8.78 -21.77 2.04
C PHE A 120 -9.36 -21.79 3.48
N LEU A 121 -9.16 -22.83 4.31
CA LEU A 121 -9.80 -22.90 5.64
C LEU A 121 -8.88 -22.75 6.87
N ASP A 122 -7.56 -22.57 6.72
CA ASP A 122 -6.69 -22.33 7.88
C ASP A 122 -6.15 -20.88 7.91
N PRO A 123 -6.81 -19.95 8.63
CA PRO A 123 -6.32 -18.58 8.81
C PRO A 123 -5.02 -18.48 9.62
N THR A 124 -4.48 -19.59 10.15
CA THR A 124 -3.13 -19.63 10.73
C THR A 124 -2.04 -19.74 9.66
N GLU A 125 -2.41 -20.00 8.41
CA GLU A 125 -1.52 -20.05 7.24
C GLU A 125 -1.63 -18.80 6.36
N ASP A 126 -2.59 -17.91 6.60
CA ASP A 126 -2.72 -16.67 5.85
C ASP A 126 -1.66 -15.64 6.25
N PHE A 127 -1.27 -14.78 5.30
CA PHE A 127 -0.56 -13.55 5.65
C PHE A 127 -1.51 -12.67 6.43
N TYR A 128 -1.10 -12.32 7.63
CA TYR A 128 -1.90 -11.54 8.57
C TYR A 128 -1.33 -10.13 8.69
N ALA A 129 -2.19 -9.13 8.53
CA ALA A 129 -1.82 -7.72 8.65
C ALA A 129 -2.84 -6.95 9.50
N ARG A 130 -2.38 -6.00 10.31
CA ARG A 130 -3.28 -5.10 11.07
C ARG A 130 -2.68 -3.71 11.26
N GLY A 131 -3.55 -2.75 11.54
CA GLY A 131 -3.15 -1.36 11.74
C GLY A 131 -2.76 -0.72 10.42
N PHE A 132 -3.68 -0.78 9.44
CA PHE A 132 -3.47 -0.17 8.15
C PHE A 132 -3.34 1.34 8.33
N TYR A 133 -2.35 1.95 7.69
CA TYR A 133 -2.20 3.39 7.67
C TYR A 133 -1.91 3.91 6.27
N PHE A 134 -2.19 5.19 6.11
CA PHE A 134 -1.81 5.99 4.96
C PHE A 134 -1.23 7.30 5.48
N THR A 135 -0.03 7.68 5.04
CA THR A 135 0.56 8.98 5.34
C THR A 135 0.88 9.76 4.07
N ALA A 136 0.79 11.07 4.19
CA ALA A 136 1.26 12.01 3.18
C ALA A 136 2.06 13.12 3.86
N ALA A 137 3.29 13.34 3.39
CA ALA A 137 4.18 14.37 3.89
C ALA A 137 4.21 15.58 2.94
N PHE A 138 4.18 16.78 3.50
CA PHE A 138 4.18 18.06 2.76
C PHE A 138 5.26 19.01 3.27
N THR A 139 5.71 19.94 2.43
CA THR A 139 6.59 21.04 2.84
C THR A 139 6.01 21.93 3.92
N ASP A 140 4.73 22.25 3.77
CA ASP A 140 3.93 23.07 4.69
C ASP A 140 2.46 22.73 4.37
N ILE A 141 1.76 22.10 5.31
CA ILE A 141 0.36 21.72 5.11
C ILE A 141 -0.57 22.92 5.24
N ASP A 142 -0.19 23.97 5.97
CA ASP A 142 -1.02 25.12 6.30
C ASP A 142 -1.01 26.22 5.24
N THR A 143 0.02 26.26 4.38
CA THR A 143 0.18 27.29 3.35
C THR A 143 -0.11 26.75 1.94
N PRO A 144 -1.33 26.92 1.37
CA PRO A 144 -1.68 26.33 0.06
C PRO A 144 -0.79 26.77 -1.11
N ALA A 145 -0.17 27.95 -1.03
CA ALA A 145 0.68 28.48 -2.09
C ALA A 145 2.05 27.79 -2.20
N THR A 146 2.51 27.14 -1.12
CA THR A 146 3.81 26.46 -1.02
C THR A 146 3.67 25.00 -0.61
N ARG A 147 2.44 24.50 -0.51
CA ARG A 147 2.11 23.12 -0.17
C ARG A 147 2.52 22.21 -1.33
N GLU A 148 3.60 21.48 -1.13
CA GLU A 148 4.10 20.47 -2.05
C GLU A 148 4.11 19.12 -1.35
N LEU A 149 3.50 18.11 -1.97
CA LEU A 149 3.61 16.73 -1.54
C LEU A 149 5.09 16.31 -1.65
N LYS A 150 5.59 15.47 -0.74
CA LYS A 150 6.97 14.98 -0.73
C LYS A 150 7.05 13.47 -0.69
N THR A 151 6.19 12.85 0.10
CA THR A 151 6.12 11.40 0.22
C THR A 151 4.68 10.98 0.42
N VAL A 152 4.33 9.83 -0.13
CA VAL A 152 3.12 9.08 0.23
C VAL A 152 3.56 7.71 0.74
N LYS A 153 2.96 7.26 1.84
CA LYS A 153 3.24 5.95 2.43
C LYS A 153 1.93 5.25 2.73
N PHE A 154 1.92 3.95 2.58
CA PHE A 154 0.86 3.12 3.13
C PHE A 154 1.44 1.79 3.57
N GLY A 155 0.84 1.21 4.59
CA GLY A 155 1.41 0.05 5.21
C GLY A 155 0.55 -0.49 6.32
N PHE A 156 1.11 -1.44 7.04
CA PHE A 156 0.53 -2.03 8.23
C PHE A 156 1.56 -1.95 9.35
N ASP A 157 1.14 -1.47 10.52
CA ASP A 157 1.97 -1.44 11.74
C ASP A 157 2.39 -2.85 12.19
N TYR A 158 1.70 -3.88 11.68
CA TYR A 158 1.93 -5.27 12.05
C TYR A 158 1.63 -6.18 10.86
N VAL A 159 2.59 -7.03 10.51
CA VAL A 159 2.47 -8.10 9.52
C VAL A 159 3.06 -9.40 10.06
N GLN A 160 2.49 -10.52 9.62
CA GLN A 160 2.95 -11.87 9.91
C GLN A 160 2.73 -12.77 8.71
N GLY A 161 3.74 -13.55 8.34
CA GLY A 161 3.65 -14.57 7.30
C GLY A 161 4.65 -14.33 6.17
N ASP A 162 4.50 -15.14 5.12
CA ASP A 162 5.49 -15.23 4.06
C ASP A 162 5.08 -14.41 2.83
N ILE A 163 6.08 -13.83 2.18
CA ILE A 163 6.01 -13.32 0.81
C ILE A 163 7.15 -13.95 0.03
N LYS A 164 6.82 -14.84 -0.90
CA LYS A 164 7.78 -15.44 -1.82
C LYS A 164 7.61 -14.85 -3.20
N ALA A 165 8.72 -14.55 -3.84
CA ALA A 165 8.74 -14.17 -5.23
C ALA A 165 10.13 -14.43 -5.81
N ASN A 166 10.25 -14.29 -7.11
CA ASN A 166 11.52 -13.98 -7.75
C ASN A 166 11.64 -12.46 -7.93
N PHE A 167 12.44 -11.85 -7.07
CA PHE A 167 12.66 -10.40 -7.01
C PHE A 167 13.75 -10.01 -8.00
N LEU A 168 13.34 -9.73 -9.23
CA LEU A 168 14.23 -9.26 -10.30
C LEU A 168 14.74 -7.84 -10.00
N SER A 169 13.92 -7.05 -9.30
CA SER A 169 14.25 -5.73 -8.78
C SER A 169 13.51 -5.48 -7.47
N TYR A 170 14.23 -5.02 -6.44
CA TYR A 170 13.72 -4.65 -5.12
C TYR A 170 14.35 -3.33 -4.68
N SER A 171 13.55 -2.30 -4.45
CA SER A 171 13.98 -1.03 -3.89
C SER A 171 13.42 -0.94 -2.47
N GLY A 172 14.27 -0.95 -1.46
CA GLY A 172 13.71 -1.15 -0.14
C GLY A 172 14.69 -1.39 0.97
N THR A 173 14.10 -1.61 2.15
CA THR A 173 14.80 -2.11 3.32
C THR A 173 14.17 -3.42 3.80
N ILE A 174 15.00 -4.38 4.20
CA ILE A 174 14.57 -5.57 4.95
C ILE A 174 15.51 -5.64 6.14
N ASP A 175 14.94 -5.53 7.34
CA ASP A 175 15.67 -5.57 8.60
C ASP A 175 15.24 -6.81 9.41
N ASP A 176 16.18 -7.71 9.65
CA ASP A 176 16.05 -8.93 10.45
C ASP A 176 16.54 -8.74 11.89
N SER A 177 17.10 -7.56 12.23
CA SER A 177 17.88 -7.38 13.44
C SER A 177 17.57 -6.12 14.27
N ASN A 178 18.03 -6.15 15.52
CA ASN A 178 17.73 -5.12 16.53
C ASN A 178 18.72 -3.94 16.54
N ASN A 179 19.56 -3.84 15.51
CA ASN A 179 20.60 -2.83 15.42
C ASN A 179 20.21 -1.65 14.50
N ASN A 180 18.97 -1.65 13.99
CA ASN A 180 18.45 -0.67 13.03
C ASN A 180 19.32 -0.54 11.77
N THR A 181 20.02 -1.61 11.40
CA THR A 181 20.88 -1.69 10.22
C THR A 181 20.31 -2.78 9.32
N PRO A 182 19.51 -2.41 8.30
CA PRO A 182 18.88 -3.40 7.44
C PRO A 182 19.93 -4.25 6.71
N GLU A 183 19.72 -5.56 6.68
CA GLU A 183 20.54 -6.53 5.95
C GLU A 183 20.45 -6.28 4.45
N TYR A 184 19.28 -5.79 4.00
CA TYR A 184 19.04 -5.32 2.65
C TYR A 184 18.65 -3.86 2.72
N ASN A 185 19.43 -3.00 2.07
CA ASN A 185 19.10 -1.58 1.90
C ASN A 185 19.66 -1.12 0.57
N GLY A 186 18.79 -0.83 -0.39
CA GLY A 186 19.24 -0.37 -1.68
C GLY A 186 18.12 -0.18 -2.67
N HIS A 187 18.51 0.35 -3.83
CA HIS A 187 17.62 0.63 -4.95
C HIS A 187 17.85 -0.43 -6.03
N ARG A 188 16.77 -1.05 -6.52
CA ARG A 188 16.77 -2.04 -7.61
C ARG A 188 17.74 -3.21 -7.38
N LEU A 189 17.78 -3.71 -6.15
CA LEU A 189 18.52 -4.91 -5.79
C LEU A 189 17.90 -6.13 -6.48
N ASN A 190 18.74 -7.02 -7.01
CA ASN A 190 18.28 -8.32 -7.48
C ASN A 190 18.46 -9.35 -6.36
N LEU A 191 17.36 -9.74 -5.71
CA LEU A 191 17.39 -10.74 -4.64
C LEU A 191 17.19 -12.17 -5.20
N GLY A 192 16.68 -12.30 -6.43
CA GLY A 192 16.36 -13.57 -7.05
C GLY A 192 15.16 -14.26 -6.38
N PRO A 193 15.01 -15.59 -6.54
CA PRO A 193 13.96 -16.35 -5.86
C PRO A 193 14.28 -16.45 -4.37
N VAL A 194 13.48 -15.77 -3.55
CA VAL A 194 13.58 -15.81 -2.08
C VAL A 194 12.19 -15.74 -1.45
N THR A 195 12.13 -16.08 -0.16
CA THR A 195 10.98 -15.86 0.72
C THR A 195 11.37 -14.83 1.76
N ILE A 196 10.56 -13.79 1.90
CA ILE A 196 10.61 -12.81 2.99
C ILE A 196 9.57 -13.27 4.02
N THR A 197 10.00 -13.67 5.20
CA THR A 197 9.11 -14.08 6.30
C THR A 197 9.04 -12.93 7.30
N ALA A 198 7.90 -12.26 7.35
CA ALA A 198 7.60 -11.27 8.36
C ALA A 198 7.15 -11.97 9.64
N ASP A 199 7.83 -11.70 10.76
CA ASP A 199 7.43 -12.22 12.07
C ASP A 199 7.12 -11.05 13.00
N PRO A 200 5.91 -10.98 13.56
CA PRO A 200 5.58 -9.97 14.55
C PRO A 200 6.14 -10.29 15.94
N LEU A 201 6.70 -11.49 16.13
CA LEU A 201 7.32 -11.85 17.39
C LEU A 201 8.46 -10.86 17.63
N ASP A 202 8.17 -10.06 18.64
CA ASP A 202 9.12 -9.34 19.44
C ASP A 202 10.28 -10.29 19.78
N LEU A 203 11.38 -10.21 19.03
CA LEU A 203 12.63 -10.89 19.34
C LEU A 203 13.20 -10.43 20.71
N GLY A 204 12.52 -9.50 21.41
CA GLY A 204 12.85 -8.94 22.73
C GLY A 204 13.02 -7.42 22.76
N HIS A 205 12.43 -6.68 21.82
CA HIS A 205 12.79 -5.34 21.35
C HIS A 205 11.63 -4.33 21.15
N GLY A 206 10.37 -4.69 21.36
CA GLY A 206 9.25 -3.75 21.48
C GLY A 206 8.80 -3.01 20.21
N VAL A 207 9.24 -3.46 19.02
CA VAL A 207 8.78 -2.95 17.71
C VAL A 207 8.02 -4.08 17.01
N ALA A 208 6.79 -3.82 16.56
CA ALA A 208 6.01 -4.78 15.79
C ALA A 208 6.58 -4.86 14.37
N GLY A 209 6.70 -6.07 13.81
CA GLY A 209 7.13 -6.24 12.42
C GLY A 209 6.14 -5.60 11.47
N GLY A 210 6.56 -4.55 10.76
CA GLY A 210 5.74 -3.71 9.88
C GLY A 210 6.05 -3.96 8.41
N MET A 211 5.11 -3.56 7.55
CA MET A 211 5.34 -3.48 6.11
C MET A 211 4.88 -2.13 5.61
N GLU A 212 5.73 -1.44 4.88
CA GLU A 212 5.44 -0.14 4.27
C GLU A 212 5.76 -0.17 2.77
N ILE A 213 4.90 0.44 1.97
CA ILE A 213 5.21 0.86 0.60
C ILE A 213 5.18 2.38 0.59
N SER A 214 6.27 2.99 0.12
CA SER A 214 6.38 4.44 0.00
C SER A 214 6.72 4.87 -1.42
N LEU A 215 6.25 6.05 -1.78
CA LEU A 215 6.68 6.80 -2.95
C LEU A 215 7.32 8.10 -2.46
N ASN A 216 8.62 8.22 -2.62
CA ASN A 216 9.36 9.44 -2.34
C ASN A 216 9.58 10.21 -3.64
N ILE A 217 9.28 11.51 -3.64
CA ILE A 217 9.41 12.33 -4.86
C ILE A 217 10.64 13.25 -4.84
N GLU A 218 11.46 13.19 -3.79
CA GLU A 218 12.66 14.00 -3.64
C GLU A 218 13.85 13.21 -3.08
N ASN A 219 15.02 13.84 -3.16
CA ASN A 219 16.26 13.42 -2.50
C ASN A 219 16.81 12.06 -2.97
N TYR A 220 17.61 11.49 -2.08
CA TYR A 220 18.42 10.32 -2.33
C TYR A 220 17.57 9.05 -2.58
N ASP A 221 16.31 9.07 -2.17
CA ASP A 221 15.47 7.88 -2.13
C ASP A 221 14.26 8.02 -3.04
N LYS A 222 14.40 8.78 -4.13
CA LYS A 222 13.35 8.96 -5.12
C LYS A 222 12.88 7.62 -5.69
N GLY A 223 11.56 7.45 -5.76
CA GLY A 223 10.90 6.29 -6.35
C GLY A 223 10.10 5.47 -5.37
N TYR A 224 9.68 4.27 -5.81
CA TYR A 224 9.00 3.33 -4.93
C TYR A 224 10.00 2.61 -4.03
N TRP A 225 9.61 2.45 -2.77
CA TRP A 225 10.33 1.66 -1.79
C TRP A 225 9.38 0.73 -1.05
N VAL A 226 9.83 -0.49 -0.79
CA VAL A 226 9.17 -1.44 0.11
C VAL A 226 10.05 -1.67 1.33
N THR A 227 9.47 -1.54 2.52
CA THR A 227 10.17 -1.77 3.77
C THR A 227 9.48 -2.88 4.54
N PHE A 228 10.30 -3.82 5.04
CA PHE A 228 9.91 -4.80 6.02
C PHE A 228 10.74 -4.62 7.28
N ASP A 229 10.06 -4.44 8.40
CA ASP A 229 10.68 -4.43 9.72
C ASP A 229 10.51 -5.82 10.35
N ASN A 230 11.57 -6.33 10.97
CA ASN A 230 11.59 -7.65 11.62
C ASN A 230 11.20 -8.79 10.66
N ALA A 231 11.88 -8.88 9.53
CA ALA A 231 11.64 -9.89 8.52
C ALA A 231 12.93 -10.60 8.09
N VAL A 232 12.86 -11.92 7.93
CA VAL A 232 13.99 -12.76 7.55
C VAL A 232 13.90 -13.12 6.07
N VAL A 233 15.03 -13.09 5.37
CA VAL A 233 15.12 -13.53 3.97
C VAL A 233 15.73 -14.93 3.90
N THR A 234 15.03 -15.88 3.27
CA THR A 234 15.54 -17.23 3.01
C THR A 234 15.46 -17.58 1.52
N PRO A 235 16.42 -18.36 0.97
CA PRO A 235 16.33 -18.88 -0.39
C PRO A 235 15.10 -19.77 -0.65
#